data_AF-A0A953G5L9-F1
#
_entry.id   AF-A0A953G5L9-F1
#
_cell.length_a   1.000
_cell.length_b   1.000
_cell.length_c   1.000
_cell.angle_alpha   90.00
_cell.angle_beta   90.00
_cell.angle_gamma   90.00
#
_symmetry.space_group_name_H-M   'P 1'
#
loop_
_entity.id
_entity.type
_entity.pdbx_description
1 polymer ?
#
loop_
_entity_poly.entity_id
_entity_poly.type
_entity_poly.pdbx_seq_one_letter_code
_entity_poly.pdbx_strand_id
1 'polypeptide(L)'
;MMKNWLVMAVLGCFASVLPGQRQLIFEFDNCSLSSSSGIALTTNSTPNCLCGIEGDAISISGQQITWPQIVDSFFKKDYSVCFSVRLSNPSGFLDLLSKSGRCNADTSLDFTYRSIDSVFIFTAREGFSKTVSLAAKADFNRCWQQICMTKTGGLWRLYLNNRLANQTTTNEEIRVDNGQPLRWNQSPCQSTVLSPSFGKIDKFLVADYGLNFDEVMDFYVDDQRIFTPDTLILKGDPIVLRAGNNCPGSAQWTPITDLDDPSSLTTTGTPQQTTTYSLRMVSSEGCVTSDTVLVRVVDPSAIECDKLLLPTAFTPNGDGLNETFGISNFYLVEKLEYFDIINKNGGIMASFSSATDQWNGYWKGKIAEPGNYFYRVSYQCQNKEYTRQGSFFLLR
;
A
#
# COMPACT_ATOMS: atom_id res chain seq x y z
N MET A 1 -1.41 1.33 -39.02
CA MET A 1 -2.12 2.20 -38.06
C MET A 1 -1.91 1.63 -36.67
N MET A 2 -0.96 2.20 -35.92
CA MET A 2 -0.67 1.83 -34.54
C MET A 2 -1.79 2.36 -33.63
N LYS A 3 -2.41 1.48 -32.83
CA LYS A 3 -3.31 1.88 -31.75
C LYS A 3 -2.50 2.00 -30.47
N ASN A 4 -2.26 3.24 -30.03
CA ASN A 4 -1.77 3.57 -28.70
C ASN A 4 -2.76 3.02 -27.65
N TRP A 5 -2.26 2.20 -26.74
CA TRP A 5 -2.97 1.88 -25.50
C TRP A 5 -2.60 2.93 -24.47
N LEU A 6 -3.58 3.75 -24.07
CA LEU A 6 -3.47 4.62 -22.91
C LEU A 6 -3.30 3.72 -21.68
N VAL A 7 -2.15 3.79 -21.03
CA VAL A 7 -1.98 3.35 -19.65
C VAL A 7 -2.79 4.32 -18.81
N MET A 8 -3.94 3.89 -18.29
CA MET A 8 -4.61 4.60 -17.21
C MET A 8 -3.72 4.45 -15.98
N ALA A 9 -2.93 5.49 -15.69
CA ALA A 9 -2.35 5.68 -14.38
C ALA A 9 -3.53 5.79 -13.40
N VAL A 10 -3.62 4.84 -12.47
CA VAL A 10 -4.44 4.99 -11.28
C VAL A 10 -3.83 6.19 -10.55
N LEU A 11 -4.47 7.36 -10.66
CA LEU A 11 -4.17 8.48 -9.78
C LEU A 11 -4.55 8.03 -8.37
N GLY A 12 -3.57 7.52 -7.63
CA GLY A 12 -3.64 7.50 -6.18
C GLY A 12 -3.98 8.91 -5.73
N CYS A 13 -5.07 9.05 -5.00
CA CYS A 13 -5.46 10.31 -4.39
C CYS A 13 -4.50 10.57 -3.23
N PHE A 14 -3.25 10.96 -3.54
CA PHE A 14 -2.33 11.43 -2.52
C PHE A 14 -3.04 12.55 -1.77
N ALA A 15 -3.15 12.42 -0.45
CA ALA A 15 -3.60 13.53 0.39
C ALA A 15 -2.77 14.76 0.01
N SER A 16 -3.42 15.80 -0.52
CA SER A 16 -2.71 16.98 -0.99
C SER A 16 -2.04 17.67 0.19
N VAL A 17 -0.71 17.81 0.17
CA VAL A 17 0.07 18.54 1.17
C VAL A 17 -0.58 19.91 1.42
N LEU A 18 -0.88 20.22 2.69
CA LEU A 18 -1.59 21.46 3.01
C LEU A 18 -0.70 22.69 2.73
N PRO A 19 -1.31 23.87 2.46
CA PRO A 19 -0.55 25.10 2.29
C PRO A 19 0.39 25.37 3.47
N GLY A 20 1.68 25.52 3.19
CA GLY A 20 2.71 25.79 4.20
C GLY A 20 3.40 24.55 4.77
N GLN A 21 2.94 23.34 4.44
CA GLN A 21 3.66 22.09 4.71
C GLN A 21 4.63 21.77 3.57
N ARG A 22 5.73 21.12 3.90
CA ARG A 22 6.76 20.67 2.97
C ARG A 22 7.12 19.22 3.26
N GLN A 23 7.33 18.47 2.17
CA GLN A 23 7.89 17.13 2.23
C GLN A 23 8.91 16.92 1.12
N LEU A 24 9.89 16.06 1.38
CA LEU A 24 10.84 15.57 0.38
C LEU A 24 10.70 14.05 0.33
N ILE A 25 10.46 13.54 -0.87
CA ILE A 25 10.35 12.11 -1.15
C ILE A 25 11.51 11.72 -2.08
N PHE A 26 12.21 10.64 -1.73
CA PHE A 26 13.30 10.06 -2.49
C PHE A 26 12.92 8.62 -2.84
N GLU A 27 12.58 8.38 -4.10
CA GLU A 27 12.17 7.06 -4.59
C GLU A 27 13.36 6.14 -4.91
N PHE A 28 14.58 6.69 -5.04
CA PHE A 28 15.79 5.93 -5.37
C PHE A 28 15.83 5.19 -6.72
N ASP A 29 14.74 5.25 -7.48
CA ASP A 29 14.64 4.75 -8.85
C ASP A 29 15.72 5.29 -9.79
N ASN A 30 16.20 4.42 -10.70
CA ASN A 30 17.26 4.73 -11.67
C ASN A 30 18.53 5.29 -11.00
N CYS A 31 18.84 4.80 -9.79
CA CYS A 31 19.96 5.30 -8.98
C CYS A 31 19.88 6.77 -8.59
N SER A 32 18.69 7.37 -8.62
CA SER A 32 18.54 8.77 -8.29
C SER A 32 18.73 9.00 -6.79
N LEU A 33 19.68 9.88 -6.45
CA LEU A 33 19.80 10.44 -5.10
C LEU A 33 19.07 11.78 -4.96
N SER A 34 18.15 12.09 -5.87
CA SER A 34 17.41 13.35 -5.86
C SER A 34 15.98 13.12 -5.39
N SER A 35 15.48 14.04 -4.57
CA SER A 35 14.07 14.08 -4.20
C SER A 35 13.18 14.52 -5.38
N SER A 36 11.87 14.30 -5.22
CA SER A 36 10.83 14.85 -6.10
C SER A 36 10.89 16.36 -6.30
N SER A 37 11.52 17.10 -5.37
CA SER A 37 11.72 18.55 -5.44
C SER A 37 13.12 18.96 -5.92
N GLY A 38 13.93 18.03 -6.44
CA GLY A 38 15.27 18.30 -6.98
C GLY A 38 16.39 18.49 -5.95
N ILE A 39 16.11 18.28 -4.65
CA ILE A 39 17.14 18.29 -3.60
C ILE A 39 17.93 16.99 -3.68
N ALA A 40 19.26 17.09 -3.87
CA ALA A 40 20.16 15.95 -4.02
C ALA A 40 20.88 15.57 -2.72
N LEU A 41 21.05 14.26 -2.51
CA LEU A 41 21.86 13.68 -1.43
C LEU A 41 23.33 13.52 -1.87
N THR A 42 24.23 13.36 -0.92
CA THR A 42 25.64 13.03 -1.17
C THR A 42 26.00 11.65 -0.64
N THR A 43 26.93 10.98 -1.30
CA THR A 43 27.40 9.63 -0.92
C THR A 43 28.92 9.55 -0.94
N ASN A 44 29.48 8.60 -0.19
CA ASN A 44 30.92 8.34 -0.12
C ASN A 44 31.47 7.56 -1.36
N SER A 45 30.59 6.96 -2.14
CA SER A 45 30.90 6.19 -3.35
C SER A 45 29.80 6.33 -4.38
N THR A 46 30.06 5.88 -5.62
CA THR A 46 29.03 5.76 -6.65
C THR A 46 27.88 4.88 -6.14
N PRO A 47 26.61 5.31 -6.23
CA PRO A 47 25.48 4.52 -5.76
C PRO A 47 25.40 3.17 -6.46
N ASN A 48 25.23 2.12 -5.67
CA ASN A 48 24.97 0.78 -6.19
C ASN A 48 23.48 0.48 -6.08
N CYS A 49 22.81 0.36 -7.22
CA CYS A 49 21.36 0.16 -7.27
C CYS A 49 21.03 -1.29 -7.50
N LEU A 50 20.02 -1.73 -6.78
CA LEU A 50 19.58 -3.10 -6.74
C LEU A 50 18.05 -3.08 -6.77
N CYS A 51 17.41 -4.21 -7.01
CA CYS A 51 15.95 -4.24 -6.99
C CYS A 51 15.37 -3.74 -5.65
N GLY A 52 14.40 -2.84 -5.76
CA GLY A 52 13.72 -2.18 -4.66
C GLY A 52 12.42 -2.86 -4.22
N ILE A 53 11.70 -2.18 -3.34
CA ILE A 53 10.31 -2.52 -2.98
C ILE A 53 9.36 -2.17 -4.13
N GLU A 54 9.67 -1.07 -4.82
CA GLU A 54 9.18 -0.64 -6.12
C GLU A 54 10.41 -0.18 -6.90
N GLY A 55 10.52 -0.51 -8.19
CA GLY A 55 11.64 -0.05 -9.03
C GLY A 55 13.03 -0.41 -8.46
N ASP A 56 13.88 0.61 -8.26
CA ASP A 56 15.25 0.44 -7.77
C ASP A 56 15.44 0.98 -6.34
N ALA A 57 16.20 0.24 -5.53
CA ALA A 57 16.70 0.66 -4.23
C ALA A 57 18.21 0.94 -4.26
N ILE A 58 18.69 1.71 -3.28
CA ILE A 58 20.12 1.91 -3.06
C ILE A 58 20.66 0.87 -2.08
N SER A 59 21.77 0.25 -2.43
CA SER A 59 22.56 -0.57 -1.50
C SER A 59 23.09 0.29 -0.36
N ILE A 60 22.91 -0.16 0.88
CA ILE A 60 23.52 0.48 2.06
C ILE A 60 24.76 -0.29 2.54
N SER A 61 25.12 -1.37 1.86
CA SER A 61 26.28 -2.19 2.18
C SER A 61 27.59 -1.47 1.84
N GLY A 62 28.19 -0.79 2.83
CA GLY A 62 29.40 0.03 2.66
C GLY A 62 29.15 1.43 2.08
N GLN A 63 27.88 1.79 1.85
CA GLN A 63 27.48 3.10 1.36
C GLN A 63 26.98 3.97 2.51
N GLN A 64 27.43 5.23 2.51
CA GLN A 64 26.99 6.28 3.41
C GLN A 64 26.20 7.30 2.60
N ILE A 65 25.08 7.76 3.15
CA ILE A 65 24.21 8.75 2.50
C ILE A 65 24.06 9.94 3.44
N THR A 66 24.25 11.15 2.93
CA THR A 66 24.11 12.39 3.70
C THR A 66 23.07 13.29 3.05
N TRP A 67 22.09 13.73 3.84
CA TRP A 67 21.11 14.71 3.42
C TRP A 67 21.70 16.13 3.54
N PRO A 68 21.38 17.03 2.62
CA PRO A 68 21.88 18.40 2.65
C PRO A 68 21.34 19.16 3.86
N GLN A 69 22.07 20.19 4.29
CA GLN A 69 21.79 20.95 5.50
C GLN A 69 20.38 21.57 5.53
N ILE A 70 19.77 21.85 4.37
CA ILE A 70 18.38 22.35 4.29
C ILE A 70 17.36 21.44 5.01
N VAL A 71 17.64 20.13 5.08
CA VAL A 71 16.80 19.13 5.74
C VAL A 71 16.77 19.34 7.27
N ASP A 72 17.76 20.01 7.87
CA ASP A 72 17.71 20.42 9.28
C ASP A 72 16.46 21.25 9.59
N SER A 73 16.03 22.10 8.65
CA SER A 73 14.85 22.96 8.83
C SER A 73 13.52 22.20 8.94
N PHE A 74 13.47 20.92 8.54
CA PHE A 74 12.29 20.07 8.64
C PHE A 74 12.05 19.62 10.09
N PHE A 75 13.08 19.64 10.94
CA PHE A 75 12.99 19.15 12.32
C PHE A 75 12.68 20.24 13.36
N LYS A 76 12.29 21.46 12.94
CA LYS A 76 12.09 22.61 13.83
C LYS A 76 10.85 22.51 14.73
N LYS A 77 9.80 21.81 14.29
CA LYS A 77 8.52 21.70 15.00
C LYS A 77 8.01 20.26 14.98
N ASP A 78 6.91 20.03 14.30
CA ASP A 78 6.39 18.71 13.98
C ASP A 78 7.14 18.22 12.76
N TYR A 79 7.32 16.91 12.67
CA TYR A 79 8.04 16.31 11.57
C TYR A 79 7.73 14.83 11.46
N SER A 80 8.00 14.29 10.28
CA SER A 80 7.94 12.86 10.04
C SER A 80 9.15 12.39 9.27
N VAL A 81 9.59 11.18 9.57
CA VAL A 81 10.64 10.48 8.83
C VAL A 81 10.15 9.07 8.55
N CYS A 82 10.04 8.72 7.28
CA CYS A 82 9.67 7.39 6.81
C CYS A 82 10.73 6.83 5.88
N PHE A 83 10.97 5.53 5.94
CA PHE A 83 11.88 4.84 5.03
C PHE A 83 11.57 3.35 4.93
N SER A 84 11.90 2.76 3.79
CA SER A 84 11.87 1.31 3.57
C SER A 84 13.27 0.75 3.66
N VAL A 85 13.48 -0.30 4.45
CA VAL A 85 14.78 -0.93 4.61
C VAL A 85 14.68 -2.44 4.54
N ARG A 86 15.64 -3.05 3.86
CA ARG A 86 15.84 -4.50 3.86
C ARG A 86 17.25 -4.79 4.34
N LEU A 87 17.36 -5.30 5.56
CA LEU A 87 18.64 -5.63 6.19
C LEU A 87 19.12 -7.02 5.75
N SER A 88 20.41 -7.13 5.41
CA SER A 88 21.05 -8.39 5.02
C SER A 88 21.87 -8.95 6.19
N ASN A 89 21.45 -10.11 6.72
CA ASN A 89 22.11 -10.81 7.84
C ASN A 89 22.52 -9.89 9.00
N PRO A 90 21.59 -9.09 9.56
CA PRO A 90 21.95 -8.08 10.54
C PRO A 90 22.45 -8.70 11.84
N SER A 91 23.58 -8.20 12.36
CA SER A 91 24.22 -8.68 13.59
C SER A 91 24.71 -7.52 14.45
N GLY A 92 24.40 -7.57 15.76
CA GLY A 92 24.77 -6.55 16.73
C GLY A 92 23.79 -5.37 16.74
N PHE A 93 24.33 -4.18 17.01
CA PHE A 93 23.62 -2.91 16.96
C PHE A 93 24.02 -2.17 15.69
N LEU A 94 23.07 -1.96 14.80
CA LEU A 94 23.30 -1.37 13.50
C LEU A 94 22.90 0.10 13.49
N ASP A 95 23.78 0.93 12.91
CA ASP A 95 23.48 2.31 12.54
C ASP A 95 22.58 2.34 11.30
N LEU A 96 21.44 3.02 11.39
CA LEU A 96 20.56 3.26 10.24
C LEU A 96 20.57 4.74 9.90
N LEU A 97 19.90 5.58 10.69
CA LEU A 97 19.86 7.03 10.51
C LEU A 97 20.37 7.74 11.75
N SER A 98 21.10 8.84 11.57
CA SER A 98 21.57 9.67 12.68
C SER A 98 21.64 11.14 12.32
N LYS A 99 21.46 11.99 13.33
CA LYS A 99 21.61 13.44 13.25
C LYS A 99 22.26 13.94 14.54
N SER A 100 23.60 13.87 14.57
CA SER A 100 24.41 14.27 15.72
C SER A 100 25.81 14.72 15.29
N GLY A 101 26.43 15.58 16.11
CA GLY A 101 27.76 16.15 15.81
C GLY A 101 28.92 15.30 16.34
N ARG A 102 28.66 14.47 17.34
CA ARG A 102 29.62 13.57 18.01
C ARG A 102 28.88 12.41 18.65
N CYS A 103 29.60 11.33 18.99
CA CYS A 103 28.97 10.27 19.77
C CYS A 103 28.65 10.79 21.18
N ASN A 104 27.48 10.41 21.71
CA ASN A 104 26.94 10.95 22.96
C ASN A 104 26.75 12.48 22.92
N ALA A 105 26.40 13.04 21.76
CA ALA A 105 25.97 14.44 21.69
C ALA A 105 24.78 14.67 22.62
N ASP A 106 24.74 15.85 23.23
CA ASP A 106 23.64 16.25 24.12
C ASP A 106 22.32 16.37 23.34
N THR A 107 22.39 16.67 22.04
CA THR A 107 21.23 16.68 21.15
C THR A 107 21.45 15.72 19.99
N SER A 108 20.56 14.72 19.86
CA SER A 108 20.62 13.75 18.77
C SER A 108 19.24 13.25 18.35
N LEU A 109 19.18 12.75 17.12
CA LEU A 109 18.13 11.88 16.62
C LEU A 109 18.79 10.67 15.99
N ASP A 110 18.39 9.47 16.39
CA ASP A 110 19.01 8.22 15.96
C ASP A 110 17.95 7.15 15.69
N PHE A 111 18.09 6.43 14.58
CA PHE A 111 17.44 5.14 14.34
C PHE A 111 18.51 4.05 14.30
N THR A 112 18.28 3.00 15.06
CA THR A 112 19.17 1.83 15.12
C THR A 112 18.38 0.55 15.00
N TYR A 113 19.05 -0.54 14.64
CA TYR A 113 18.49 -1.88 14.68
C TYR A 113 19.31 -2.76 15.62
N ARG A 114 18.63 -3.46 16.53
CA ARG A 114 19.26 -4.41 17.44
C ARG A 114 18.89 -5.83 17.03
N SER A 115 19.89 -6.64 16.70
CA SER A 115 19.66 -7.98 16.13
C SER A 115 19.26 -9.05 17.15
N ILE A 116 19.56 -8.87 18.45
CA ILE A 116 19.33 -9.92 19.47
C ILE A 116 17.84 -10.20 19.69
N ASP A 117 16.99 -9.19 19.51
CA ASP A 117 15.54 -9.25 19.65
C ASP A 117 14.81 -8.69 18.41
N SER A 118 15.57 -8.32 17.39
CA SER A 118 15.10 -7.82 16.09
C SER A 118 14.22 -6.59 16.20
N VAL A 119 14.74 -5.58 16.89
CA VAL A 119 14.01 -4.36 17.22
C VAL A 119 14.65 -3.15 16.54
N PHE A 120 13.82 -2.39 15.82
CA PHE A 120 14.13 -1.02 15.40
C PHE A 120 13.88 -0.07 16.57
N ILE A 121 14.84 0.81 16.83
CA ILE A 121 14.79 1.75 17.95
C ILE A 121 14.99 3.15 17.40
N PHE A 122 13.98 3.99 17.60
CA PHE A 122 14.06 5.43 17.44
C PHE A 122 14.44 6.06 18.77
N THR A 123 15.35 7.03 18.76
CA THR A 123 15.68 7.87 19.91
C THR A 123 15.84 9.32 19.49
N ALA A 124 15.18 10.24 20.21
CA ALA A 124 15.44 11.68 20.13
C ALA A 124 15.82 12.20 21.51
N ARG A 125 16.87 13.00 21.58
CA ARG A 125 17.41 13.56 22.83
C ARG A 125 17.73 15.03 22.67
N GLU A 126 17.50 15.79 23.74
CA GLU A 126 17.99 17.15 23.90
C GLU A 126 18.48 17.34 25.35
N GLY A 127 19.75 17.71 25.51
CA GLY A 127 20.40 17.77 26.82
C GLY A 127 20.52 16.38 27.49
N PHE A 128 20.61 16.39 28.82
CA PHE A 128 20.80 15.17 29.61
C PHE A 128 19.50 14.52 30.10
N SER A 129 18.38 15.27 30.12
CA SER A 129 17.14 14.84 30.77
C SER A 129 16.00 14.57 29.79
N LYS A 130 15.97 15.23 28.63
CA LYS A 130 14.87 15.08 27.68
C LYS A 130 15.19 13.98 26.69
N THR A 131 14.45 12.89 26.72
CA THR A 131 14.63 11.78 25.77
C THR A 131 13.28 11.12 25.47
N VAL A 132 13.03 10.88 24.18
CA VAL A 132 11.98 9.98 23.71
C VAL A 132 12.65 8.80 23.04
N SER A 133 12.20 7.59 23.37
CA SER A 133 12.61 6.37 22.70
C SER A 133 11.38 5.53 22.37
N LEU A 134 11.31 5.06 21.13
CA LEU A 134 10.24 4.22 20.61
C LEU A 134 10.87 2.98 19.96
N ALA A 135 10.25 1.83 20.17
CA ALA A 135 10.76 0.56 19.68
C ALA A 135 9.69 -0.20 18.90
N ALA A 136 10.07 -0.79 17.77
CA ALA A 136 9.22 -1.62 16.94
C ALA A 136 9.93 -2.95 16.60
N LYS A 137 9.27 -4.08 16.85
CA LYS A 137 9.82 -5.41 16.54
C LYS A 137 9.60 -5.72 15.06
N ALA A 138 10.68 -6.10 14.36
CA ALA A 138 10.64 -6.46 12.94
C ALA A 138 9.67 -7.61 12.66
N ASP A 139 9.02 -7.58 11.50
CA ASP A 139 8.13 -8.65 11.02
C ASP A 139 8.89 -9.58 10.07
N PHE A 140 9.21 -10.80 10.53
CA PHE A 140 9.98 -11.76 9.75
C PHE A 140 9.21 -12.39 8.58
N ASN A 141 7.90 -12.16 8.46
CA ASN A 141 7.14 -12.59 7.30
C ASN A 141 7.28 -11.61 6.12
N ARG A 142 8.05 -10.53 6.29
CA ARG A 142 8.24 -9.47 5.30
C ARG A 142 9.72 -9.24 5.00
N CYS A 143 10.03 -9.05 3.73
CA CYS A 143 11.40 -8.77 3.28
C CYS A 143 11.78 -7.33 3.58
N TRP A 144 10.89 -6.40 3.25
CA TRP A 144 11.05 -4.99 3.52
C TRP A 144 10.38 -4.62 4.84
N GLN A 145 11.08 -3.83 5.63
CA GLN A 145 10.56 -3.19 6.84
C GLN A 145 10.34 -1.71 6.50
N GLN A 146 9.09 -1.28 6.53
CA GLN A 146 8.70 0.10 6.23
C GLN A 146 8.38 0.81 7.52
N ILE A 147 9.22 1.79 7.87
CA ILE A 147 9.24 2.43 9.18
C ILE A 147 8.82 3.88 8.99
N CYS A 148 7.90 4.36 9.83
CA CYS A 148 7.50 5.77 9.88
C CYS A 148 7.51 6.26 11.33
N MET A 149 8.25 7.32 11.61
CA MET A 149 8.12 8.08 12.86
C MET A 149 7.42 9.40 12.58
N THR A 150 6.38 9.71 13.35
CA THR A 150 5.68 11.00 13.30
C THR A 150 5.74 11.69 14.66
N LYS A 151 6.05 12.98 14.67
CA LYS A 151 5.92 13.88 15.83
C LYS A 151 4.85 14.94 15.53
N THR A 152 3.85 15.05 16.40
CA THR A 152 2.78 16.06 16.31
C THR A 152 2.53 16.69 17.68
N GLY A 153 2.97 17.92 17.87
CA GLY A 153 3.10 18.54 19.17
C GLY A 153 4.00 17.71 20.10
N GLY A 154 3.41 17.24 21.21
CA GLY A 154 4.06 16.36 22.18
C GLY A 154 3.89 14.87 21.91
N LEU A 155 3.12 14.48 20.88
CA LEU A 155 2.80 13.09 20.57
C LEU A 155 3.79 12.51 19.56
N TRP A 156 4.36 11.37 19.90
CA TRP A 156 5.35 10.65 19.12
C TRP A 156 4.80 9.26 18.81
N ARG A 157 4.85 8.87 17.54
CA ARG A 157 4.40 7.55 17.09
C ARG A 157 5.44 6.92 16.19
N LEU A 158 5.59 5.61 16.34
CA LEU A 158 6.41 4.77 15.50
C LEU A 158 5.52 3.71 14.87
N TYR A 159 5.49 3.70 13.55
CA TYR A 159 4.78 2.73 12.73
C TYR A 159 5.77 1.78 12.08
N LEU A 160 5.36 0.53 11.94
CA LEU A 160 6.09 -0.51 11.20
C LEU A 160 5.10 -1.28 10.32
N ASN A 161 5.38 -1.35 9.01
CA ASN A 161 4.59 -2.07 8.02
C ASN A 161 3.10 -1.75 8.14
N ASN A 162 2.73 -0.47 8.01
CA ASN A 162 1.37 0.10 8.16
C ASN A 162 0.67 0.00 9.53
N ARG A 163 1.34 -0.51 10.56
CA ARG A 163 0.77 -0.66 11.90
C ARG A 163 1.44 0.26 12.90
N LEU A 164 0.65 0.86 13.79
CA LEU A 164 1.19 1.59 14.94
C LEU A 164 1.89 0.59 15.88
N ALA A 165 3.22 0.66 15.95
CA ALA A 165 4.03 -0.25 16.74
C ALA A 165 4.23 0.27 18.17
N ASN A 166 4.42 1.58 18.33
CA ASN A 166 4.66 2.22 19.63
C ASN A 166 4.29 3.70 19.60
N GLN A 167 3.91 4.26 20.74
CA GLN A 167 3.68 5.70 20.88
C GLN A 167 3.96 6.19 22.30
N THR A 168 4.28 7.47 22.42
CA THR A 168 4.40 8.15 23.71
C THR A 168 4.02 9.62 23.57
N THR A 169 3.68 10.26 24.69
CA THR A 169 3.42 11.70 24.73
C THR A 169 4.32 12.34 25.77
N THR A 170 4.89 13.49 25.44
CA THR A 170 5.68 14.31 26.37
C THR A 170 5.26 15.77 26.27
N ASN A 171 5.31 16.48 27.40
CA ASN A 171 5.10 17.92 27.45
C ASN A 171 6.43 18.69 27.23
N GLU A 172 7.56 18.00 27.24
CA GLU A 172 8.86 18.60 26.97
C GLU A 172 9.04 18.77 25.46
N GLU A 173 9.34 19.99 25.03
CA GLU A 173 9.82 20.24 23.68
C GLU A 173 11.23 19.65 23.56
N ILE A 174 11.41 18.69 22.66
CA ILE A 174 12.70 18.09 22.30
C ILE A 174 13.11 18.63 20.95
N ARG A 175 14.16 19.45 20.94
CA ARG A 175 14.69 20.08 19.73
C ARG A 175 15.82 19.27 19.15
N VAL A 176 15.66 18.79 17.92
CA VAL A 176 16.67 18.02 17.20
C VAL A 176 17.21 18.73 15.96
N ASP A 177 16.76 19.96 15.67
CA ASP A 177 17.31 20.90 14.66
C ASP A 177 18.70 21.44 15.07
N ASN A 178 19.65 20.54 15.30
CA ASN A 178 20.98 20.80 15.86
C ASN A 178 22.02 21.26 14.82
N GLY A 179 21.60 21.63 13.61
CA GLY A 179 22.46 22.08 12.52
C GLY A 179 23.34 20.99 11.88
N GLN A 180 23.29 19.75 12.37
CA GLN A 180 24.00 18.61 11.79
C GLN A 180 23.21 18.02 10.63
N PRO A 181 23.83 17.49 9.58
CA PRO A 181 23.06 16.82 8.53
C PRO A 181 22.45 15.52 9.06
N LEU A 182 21.33 15.11 8.46
CA LEU A 182 20.81 13.75 8.62
C LEU A 182 21.69 12.81 7.78
N ARG A 183 22.03 11.65 8.33
CA ARG A 183 22.97 10.70 7.71
C ARG A 183 22.46 9.27 7.83
N TRP A 184 22.75 8.45 6.82
CA TRP A 184 22.62 7.01 6.85
C TRP A 184 24.01 6.35 6.93
N ASN A 185 24.17 5.33 7.79
CA ASN A 185 25.44 4.62 7.98
C ASN A 185 26.66 5.54 8.22
N GLN A 186 26.45 6.67 8.89
CA GLN A 186 27.53 7.61 9.19
C GLN A 186 27.31 8.30 10.55
N SER A 187 26.75 7.55 11.50
CA SER A 187 26.65 7.99 12.88
C SER A 187 28.05 8.23 13.47
N PRO A 188 28.25 9.34 14.19
CA PRO A 188 29.46 9.52 15.00
C PRO A 188 29.72 8.41 16.03
N CYS A 189 28.71 7.59 16.36
CA CYS A 189 28.84 6.44 17.27
C CYS A 189 29.23 5.13 16.56
N GLN A 190 29.45 5.14 15.25
CA GLN A 190 30.08 4.00 14.59
C GLN A 190 31.46 3.72 15.19
N SER A 191 31.85 2.44 15.24
CA SER A 191 33.10 1.92 15.83
C SER A 191 33.21 1.98 17.35
N THR A 192 32.23 2.55 18.06
CA THR A 192 32.15 2.51 19.53
C THR A 192 31.10 1.52 20.00
N VAL A 193 29.85 1.74 19.59
CA VAL A 193 28.68 0.93 19.97
C VAL A 193 27.86 0.48 18.76
N LEU A 194 28.01 1.16 17.62
CA LEU A 194 27.28 0.84 16.40
C LEU A 194 28.20 0.25 15.33
N SER A 195 27.65 -0.73 14.62
CA SER A 195 28.21 -1.30 13.40
C SER A 195 27.47 -0.75 12.17
N PRO A 196 28.12 -0.64 11.01
CA PRO A 196 27.43 -0.29 9.76
C PRO A 196 26.32 -1.30 9.43
N SER A 197 25.18 -0.81 8.94
CA SER A 197 24.13 -1.66 8.40
C SER A 197 24.46 -2.14 6.98
N PHE A 198 24.02 -3.35 6.66
CA PHE A 198 24.15 -3.98 5.35
C PHE A 198 22.75 -4.30 4.82
N GLY A 199 22.58 -4.20 3.50
CA GLY A 199 21.30 -4.41 2.85
C GLY A 199 20.99 -3.33 1.83
N LYS A 200 19.74 -2.88 1.80
CA LYS A 200 19.23 -1.84 0.88
C LYS A 200 18.27 -0.89 1.59
N ILE A 201 18.22 0.36 1.12
CA ILE A 201 17.22 1.36 1.47
C ILE A 201 16.42 1.72 0.22
N ASP A 202 15.14 1.93 0.42
CA ASP A 202 14.21 2.39 -0.61
C ASP A 202 13.22 3.40 0.00
N LYS A 203 12.51 4.16 -0.85
CA LYS A 203 11.48 5.15 -0.52
C LYS A 203 11.72 5.89 0.80
N PHE A 204 12.40 7.03 0.75
CA PHE A 204 12.63 7.86 1.93
C PHE A 204 11.76 9.12 1.89
N LEU A 205 11.08 9.41 2.99
CA LEU A 205 10.27 10.63 3.15
C LEU A 205 10.70 11.39 4.40
N VAL A 206 10.88 12.70 4.27
CA VAL A 206 10.97 13.63 5.40
C VAL A 206 9.97 14.77 5.21
N ALA A 207 9.19 15.06 6.24
CA ALA A 207 8.17 16.10 6.24
C ALA A 207 8.35 17.04 7.44
N ASP A 208 7.99 18.31 7.28
CA ASP A 208 8.01 19.33 8.35
C ASP A 208 6.68 19.44 9.11
N TYR A 209 5.94 18.33 9.11
CA TYR A 209 4.71 18.10 9.82
C TYR A 209 4.58 16.63 10.22
N GLY A 210 3.72 16.33 11.19
CA GLY A 210 3.39 14.97 11.57
C GLY A 210 2.37 14.36 10.62
N LEU A 211 2.73 13.30 9.90
CA LEU A 211 1.82 12.55 9.04
C LEU A 211 0.69 11.95 9.89
N ASN A 212 -0.53 12.00 9.37
CA ASN A 212 -1.66 11.29 9.95
C ASN A 212 -1.67 9.81 9.52
N PHE A 213 -2.66 9.03 9.98
CA PHE A 213 -2.72 7.59 9.71
C PHE A 213 -2.86 7.27 8.21
N ASP A 214 -3.69 8.02 7.49
CA ASP A 214 -3.93 7.80 6.07
C ASP A 214 -2.67 8.14 5.25
N GLU A 215 -1.97 9.23 5.61
CA GLU A 215 -0.70 9.59 4.96
C GLU A 215 0.43 8.58 5.24
N VAL A 216 0.45 7.97 6.43
CA VAL A 216 1.37 6.87 6.74
C VAL A 216 1.01 5.61 5.92
N MET A 217 -0.28 5.39 5.66
CA MET A 217 -0.75 4.29 4.82
C MET A 217 -0.40 4.53 3.35
N ASP A 218 -0.49 5.77 2.86
CA ASP A 218 -0.08 6.15 1.50
C ASP A 218 1.42 5.93 1.25
N PHE A 219 2.26 6.06 2.28
CA PHE A 219 3.69 5.72 2.19
C PHE A 219 3.93 4.21 2.05
N TYR A 220 3.07 3.38 2.67
CA TYR A 220 3.26 1.94 2.72
C TYR A 220 3.00 1.28 1.37
N VAL A 221 3.97 0.47 0.93
CA VAL A 221 3.87 -0.36 -0.28
C VAL A 221 3.65 -1.82 0.11
N ASP A 222 2.70 -2.47 -0.54
CA ASP A 222 2.46 -3.90 -0.33
C ASP A 222 3.36 -4.75 -1.24
N ASP A 223 4.56 -5.10 -0.75
CA ASP A 223 5.63 -5.80 -1.49
C ASP A 223 5.32 -7.26 -1.84
N GLN A 224 4.15 -7.76 -1.44
CA GLN A 224 3.73 -9.15 -1.59
C GLN A 224 2.61 -9.34 -2.61
N ARG A 225 2.16 -8.28 -3.29
CA ARG A 225 0.81 -8.28 -3.87
C ARG A 225 0.68 -8.90 -5.26
N ILE A 226 -0.24 -9.86 -5.36
CA ILE A 226 -0.94 -10.20 -6.59
C ILE A 226 -1.88 -9.02 -6.91
N PHE A 227 -1.69 -8.40 -8.08
CA PHE A 227 -2.51 -7.28 -8.53
C PHE A 227 -3.89 -7.71 -9.00
N THR A 228 -4.06 -8.98 -9.33
CA THR A 228 -5.37 -9.53 -9.70
C THR A 228 -6.20 -9.73 -8.44
N PRO A 229 -7.33 -9.03 -8.29
CA PRO A 229 -8.20 -9.25 -7.15
C PRO A 229 -8.90 -10.61 -7.26
N ASP A 230 -9.46 -11.08 -6.15
CA ASP A 230 -10.43 -12.17 -6.16
C ASP A 230 -11.51 -11.91 -7.20
N THR A 231 -11.77 -12.90 -8.05
CA THR A 231 -12.61 -12.71 -9.23
C THR A 231 -13.52 -13.90 -9.47
N LEU A 232 -14.51 -13.69 -10.33
CA LEU A 232 -15.44 -14.71 -10.81
C LEU A 232 -15.38 -14.76 -12.33
N ILE A 233 -15.25 -15.97 -12.86
CA ILE A 233 -15.25 -16.24 -14.31
C ILE A 233 -16.25 -17.35 -14.64
N LEU A 234 -16.68 -17.41 -15.90
CA LEU A 234 -17.38 -18.59 -16.39
C LEU A 234 -16.38 -19.70 -16.73
N LYS A 235 -16.80 -20.94 -16.58
CA LYS A 235 -15.99 -22.10 -16.93
C LYS A 235 -15.57 -22.03 -18.40
N GLY A 236 -14.26 -22.12 -18.64
CA GLY A 236 -13.65 -22.03 -19.96
C GLY A 236 -13.20 -20.62 -20.36
N ASP A 237 -13.58 -19.58 -19.61
CA ASP A 237 -13.06 -18.25 -19.81
C ASP A 237 -11.59 -18.15 -19.34
N PRO A 238 -10.73 -17.44 -20.07
CA PRO A 238 -9.37 -17.17 -19.61
C PRO A 238 -9.36 -16.04 -18.57
N ILE A 239 -8.44 -16.11 -17.62
CA ILE A 239 -8.10 -15.04 -16.68
C ILE A 239 -6.61 -14.73 -16.74
N VAL A 240 -6.24 -13.45 -16.78
CA VAL A 240 -4.83 -13.06 -16.68
C VAL A 240 -4.49 -12.78 -15.22
N LEU A 241 -3.68 -13.65 -14.62
CA LEU A 241 -3.11 -13.45 -13.30
C LEU A 241 -1.87 -12.56 -13.42
N ARG A 242 -1.83 -11.50 -12.61
CA ARG A 242 -0.77 -10.49 -12.58
C ARG A 242 -0.29 -10.27 -11.17
N ALA A 243 1.00 -10.27 -10.97
CA ALA A 243 1.66 -9.89 -9.72
C ALA A 243 2.68 -8.77 -9.94
N GLY A 244 3.01 -8.07 -8.85
CA GLY A 244 4.03 -7.03 -8.85
C GLY A 244 5.39 -7.51 -9.30
N ASN A 245 6.05 -6.73 -10.14
CA ASN A 245 7.43 -6.99 -10.55
C ASN A 245 8.41 -6.37 -9.55
N ASN A 246 8.61 -7.06 -8.43
CA ASN A 246 9.58 -6.68 -7.40
C ASN A 246 10.93 -7.39 -7.66
N CYS A 247 11.28 -7.49 -8.94
CA CYS A 247 12.41 -8.25 -9.51
C CYS A 247 12.75 -9.53 -8.72
N PRO A 248 11.80 -10.48 -8.62
CA PRO A 248 12.07 -11.73 -7.95
C PRO A 248 13.18 -12.48 -8.70
N GLY A 249 14.05 -13.17 -7.96
CA GLY A 249 15.00 -14.11 -8.53
C GLY A 249 14.28 -15.33 -9.13
N SER A 250 13.17 -15.74 -8.52
CA SER A 250 12.24 -16.73 -9.06
C SER A 250 10.81 -16.51 -8.58
N ALA A 251 9.84 -16.93 -9.39
CA ALA A 251 8.43 -16.90 -9.08
C ALA A 251 7.79 -18.26 -9.44
N GLN A 252 6.81 -18.68 -8.66
CA GLN A 252 6.09 -19.93 -8.90
C GLN A 252 4.65 -19.83 -8.42
N TRP A 253 3.70 -19.99 -9.35
CA TRP A 253 2.28 -20.15 -9.07
C TRP A 253 1.95 -21.59 -8.72
N THR A 254 0.98 -21.78 -7.82
CA THR A 254 0.43 -23.06 -7.43
C THR A 254 -1.10 -22.96 -7.23
N PRO A 255 -1.92 -23.90 -7.71
CA PRO A 255 -1.54 -25.03 -8.56
C PRO A 255 -1.03 -24.56 -9.93
N ILE A 256 -0.18 -25.36 -10.56
CA ILE A 256 0.34 -25.09 -11.92
C ILE A 256 -0.66 -25.48 -13.01
N THR A 257 -1.71 -26.22 -12.64
CA THR A 257 -2.74 -26.71 -13.55
C THR A 257 -3.51 -25.55 -14.15
N ASP A 258 -3.85 -25.68 -15.43
CA ASP A 258 -4.60 -24.70 -16.21
C ASP A 258 -3.90 -23.33 -16.33
N LEU A 259 -2.59 -23.22 -16.06
CA LEU A 259 -1.78 -22.02 -16.28
C LEU A 259 -0.86 -22.18 -17.50
N ASP A 260 -0.74 -21.14 -18.32
CA ASP A 260 0.15 -21.11 -19.49
C ASP A 260 1.63 -21.16 -19.10
N ASP A 261 2.02 -20.33 -18.11
CA ASP A 261 3.37 -20.30 -17.55
C ASP A 261 3.30 -20.05 -16.03
N PRO A 262 3.46 -21.09 -15.19
CA PRO A 262 3.40 -20.93 -13.74
C PRO A 262 4.63 -20.23 -13.14
N SER A 263 5.67 -19.93 -13.93
CA SER A 263 6.86 -19.20 -13.46
C SER A 263 6.85 -17.71 -13.81
N SER A 264 5.92 -17.27 -14.66
CA SER A 264 5.77 -15.87 -15.05
C SER A 264 4.93 -15.09 -14.04
N LEU A 265 5.32 -13.85 -13.73
CA LEU A 265 4.52 -12.91 -12.93
C LEU A 265 3.24 -12.45 -13.64
N THR A 266 3.15 -12.64 -14.95
CA THR A 266 1.94 -12.44 -15.74
C THR A 266 1.65 -13.70 -16.53
N THR A 267 0.60 -14.42 -16.15
CA THR A 267 0.25 -15.72 -16.74
C THR A 267 -1.25 -15.81 -16.99
N THR A 268 -1.64 -16.47 -18.07
CA THR A 268 -3.05 -16.74 -18.35
C THR A 268 -3.42 -18.07 -17.72
N GLY A 269 -4.52 -18.09 -16.99
CA GLY A 269 -5.13 -19.29 -16.44
C GLY A 269 -6.49 -19.57 -17.09
N THR A 270 -6.88 -20.85 -17.19
CA THR A 270 -8.21 -21.28 -17.62
C THR A 270 -8.79 -22.34 -16.66
N PRO A 271 -8.92 -22.03 -15.35
CA PRO A 271 -9.29 -23.01 -14.34
C PRO A 271 -10.67 -23.62 -14.62
N GLN A 272 -10.78 -24.93 -14.48
CA GLN A 272 -12.06 -25.65 -14.70
C GLN A 272 -12.98 -25.66 -13.48
N GLN A 273 -12.45 -25.35 -12.30
CA GLN A 273 -13.16 -25.31 -11.02
C GLN A 273 -12.66 -24.13 -10.19
N THR A 274 -13.44 -23.73 -9.18
CA THR A 274 -13.02 -22.68 -8.25
C THR A 274 -11.66 -23.03 -7.66
N THR A 275 -10.67 -22.17 -7.88
CA THR A 275 -9.27 -22.44 -7.58
C THR A 275 -8.66 -21.25 -6.86
N THR A 276 -7.96 -21.52 -5.76
CA THR A 276 -7.09 -20.54 -5.11
C THR A 276 -5.69 -20.70 -5.70
N TYR A 277 -5.23 -19.69 -6.42
CA TYR A 277 -3.84 -19.62 -6.87
C TYR A 277 -3.00 -18.95 -5.80
N SER A 278 -1.85 -19.53 -5.49
CA SER A 278 -0.84 -19.00 -4.59
C SER A 278 0.44 -18.75 -5.38
N LEU A 279 0.91 -17.51 -5.34
CA LEU A 279 2.19 -17.13 -5.92
C LEU A 279 3.25 -17.14 -4.81
N ARG A 280 4.34 -17.87 -5.03
CA ARG A 280 5.54 -17.81 -4.19
C ARG A 280 6.67 -17.15 -4.95
N MET A 281 7.24 -16.09 -4.41
CA MET A 281 8.39 -15.38 -4.98
C MET A 281 9.62 -15.54 -4.07
N VAL A 282 10.79 -15.67 -4.68
CA VAL A 282 12.08 -15.68 -3.99
C VAL A 282 12.97 -14.64 -4.62
N SER A 283 13.40 -13.64 -3.84
CA SER A 283 14.40 -12.67 -4.28
C SER A 283 15.77 -13.33 -4.52
N SER A 284 16.66 -12.68 -5.28
CA SER A 284 18.04 -13.16 -5.50
C SER A 284 18.83 -13.31 -4.20
N GLU A 285 18.46 -12.58 -3.14
CA GLU A 285 19.06 -12.69 -1.81
C GLU A 285 18.31 -13.64 -0.86
N GLY A 286 17.37 -14.44 -1.38
CA GLY A 286 16.76 -15.57 -0.66
C GLY A 286 15.55 -15.23 0.21
N CYS A 287 15.10 -13.97 0.24
CA CYS A 287 13.84 -13.66 0.92
C CYS A 287 12.65 -14.20 0.13
N VAL A 288 11.71 -14.82 0.86
CA VAL A 288 10.55 -15.51 0.31
C VAL A 288 9.29 -14.74 0.67
N THR A 289 8.46 -14.45 -0.32
CA THR A 289 7.11 -13.87 -0.13
C THR A 289 6.07 -14.76 -0.81
N SER A 290 4.84 -14.68 -0.32
CA SER A 290 3.73 -15.40 -0.92
C SER A 290 2.42 -14.64 -0.77
N ASP A 291 1.57 -14.74 -1.78
CA ASP A 291 0.21 -14.18 -1.78
C ASP A 291 -0.74 -15.11 -2.53
N THR A 292 -2.05 -14.89 -2.37
CA THR A 292 -3.09 -15.74 -2.95
C THR A 292 -4.19 -14.93 -3.62
N VAL A 293 -4.77 -15.50 -4.69
CA VAL A 293 -5.97 -15.00 -5.36
C VAL A 293 -6.97 -16.12 -5.55
N LEU A 294 -8.22 -15.86 -5.19
CA LEU A 294 -9.33 -16.78 -5.41
C LEU A 294 -10.00 -16.49 -6.75
N VAL A 295 -9.97 -17.48 -7.65
CA VAL A 295 -10.73 -17.46 -8.90
C VAL A 295 -11.94 -18.39 -8.75
N ARG A 296 -13.12 -17.79 -8.64
CA ARG A 296 -14.39 -18.54 -8.61
C ARG A 296 -14.79 -18.89 -10.04
N VAL A 297 -15.06 -20.17 -10.27
CA VAL A 297 -15.49 -20.66 -11.58
C VAL A 297 -16.95 -21.10 -11.48
N VAL A 298 -17.79 -20.48 -12.31
CA VAL A 298 -19.20 -20.85 -12.44
C VAL A 298 -19.37 -21.68 -13.71
N ASP A 299 -19.95 -22.88 -13.57
CA ASP A 299 -20.33 -23.69 -14.74
C ASP A 299 -21.63 -23.14 -15.34
N PRO A 300 -21.64 -22.69 -16.61
CA PRO A 300 -22.86 -22.17 -17.25
C PRO A 300 -24.03 -23.15 -17.26
N SER A 301 -23.74 -24.46 -17.27
CA SER A 301 -24.76 -25.52 -17.25
C SER A 301 -25.43 -25.68 -15.88
N ALA A 302 -24.79 -25.21 -14.82
CA ALA A 302 -25.32 -25.25 -13.45
C ALA A 302 -26.00 -23.94 -13.03
N ILE A 303 -26.17 -22.98 -13.95
CA ILE A 303 -26.83 -21.70 -13.66
C ILE A 303 -28.32 -21.92 -13.40
N GLU A 304 -28.76 -21.54 -12.22
CA GLU A 304 -30.18 -21.46 -11.85
C GLU A 304 -30.75 -20.10 -12.26
N CYS A 305 -31.24 -20.01 -13.50
CA CYS A 305 -31.67 -18.75 -14.11
C CYS A 305 -32.75 -17.99 -13.33
N ASP A 306 -33.56 -18.65 -12.50
CA ASP A 306 -34.61 -18.03 -11.69
C ASP A 306 -34.09 -17.44 -10.36
N LYS A 307 -32.84 -17.73 -9.98
CA LYS A 307 -32.18 -17.24 -8.75
C LYS A 307 -31.31 -16.01 -8.98
N LEU A 308 -31.87 -14.98 -9.62
CA LEU A 308 -31.24 -13.65 -9.67
C LEU A 308 -31.11 -13.07 -8.26
N LEU A 309 -29.89 -12.72 -7.86
CA LEU A 309 -29.57 -12.15 -6.56
C LEU A 309 -29.37 -10.64 -6.70
N LEU A 310 -30.13 -9.89 -5.92
CA LEU A 310 -29.87 -8.49 -5.63
C LEU A 310 -29.75 -8.33 -4.11
N PRO A 311 -28.90 -7.41 -3.62
CA PRO A 311 -28.83 -7.11 -2.19
C PRO A 311 -30.20 -6.69 -1.64
N THR A 312 -30.46 -6.97 -0.38
CA THR A 312 -31.68 -6.47 0.29
C THR A 312 -31.46 -5.08 0.90
N ALA A 313 -30.20 -4.66 1.04
CA ALA A 313 -29.81 -3.36 1.53
C ALA A 313 -28.38 -3.00 1.07
N PHE A 314 -28.04 -1.70 1.10
CA PHE A 314 -26.68 -1.20 0.87
C PHE A 314 -26.45 0.12 1.64
N THR A 315 -25.19 0.45 1.90
CA THR A 315 -24.73 1.54 2.80
C THR A 315 -23.67 2.39 2.09
N PRO A 316 -24.05 3.30 1.18
CA PRO A 316 -23.10 4.18 0.51
C PRO A 316 -22.58 5.26 1.48
N ASN A 317 -21.56 4.91 2.27
CA ASN A 317 -20.94 5.74 3.30
C ASN A 317 -19.44 6.03 3.03
N GLY A 318 -18.85 5.43 1.98
CA GLY A 318 -17.45 5.63 1.59
C GLY A 318 -16.45 4.75 2.35
N ASP A 319 -16.88 3.72 3.08
CA ASP A 319 -15.98 2.76 3.72
C ASP A 319 -15.53 1.62 2.77
N GLY A 320 -16.08 1.59 1.55
CA GLY A 320 -15.75 0.62 0.52
C GLY A 320 -16.53 -0.69 0.62
N LEU A 321 -17.45 -0.81 1.60
CA LEU A 321 -18.28 -1.98 1.84
C LEU A 321 -19.74 -1.64 1.53
N ASN A 322 -20.33 -2.36 0.57
CA ASN A 322 -21.73 -2.20 0.16
C ASN A 322 -22.07 -0.76 -0.32
N GLU A 323 -21.17 -0.15 -1.09
CA GLU A 323 -21.32 1.22 -1.63
C GLU A 323 -22.34 1.33 -2.78
N THR A 324 -22.71 0.20 -3.37
CA THR A 324 -23.49 0.16 -4.59
C THR A 324 -24.55 -0.95 -4.54
N PHE A 325 -25.64 -0.72 -5.28
CA PHE A 325 -26.74 -1.65 -5.45
C PHE A 325 -26.82 -2.13 -6.92
N GLY A 326 -26.85 -3.43 -7.15
CA GLY A 326 -26.91 -4.01 -8.50
C GLY A 326 -27.17 -5.52 -8.47
N ILE A 327 -27.04 -6.17 -9.63
CA ILE A 327 -27.18 -7.62 -9.75
C ILE A 327 -25.89 -8.28 -9.24
N SER A 328 -25.97 -9.04 -8.14
CA SER A 328 -24.78 -9.65 -7.51
C SER A 328 -24.20 -10.80 -8.32
N ASN A 329 -25.05 -11.56 -9.02
CA ASN A 329 -24.67 -12.68 -9.87
C ASN A 329 -24.92 -12.37 -11.36
N PHE A 330 -24.45 -11.21 -11.81
CA PHE A 330 -24.66 -10.69 -13.17
C PHE A 330 -24.28 -11.68 -14.29
N TYR A 331 -23.38 -12.63 -14.03
CA TYR A 331 -22.95 -13.68 -14.96
C TYR A 331 -24.08 -14.60 -15.45
N LEU A 332 -25.24 -14.62 -14.79
CA LEU A 332 -26.42 -15.34 -15.27
C LEU A 332 -27.22 -14.58 -16.33
N VAL A 333 -26.96 -13.28 -16.52
CA VAL A 333 -27.68 -12.43 -17.47
C VAL A 333 -26.95 -12.46 -18.81
N GLU A 334 -27.46 -13.23 -19.77
CA GLU A 334 -26.96 -13.27 -21.15
C GLU A 334 -27.30 -11.98 -21.90
N LYS A 335 -28.52 -11.47 -21.66
CA LYS A 335 -29.00 -10.21 -22.23
C LYS A 335 -29.87 -9.50 -21.21
N LEU A 336 -29.60 -8.23 -20.97
CA LEU A 336 -30.45 -7.37 -20.14
C LEU A 336 -31.46 -6.64 -21.03
N GLU A 337 -32.76 -6.80 -20.77
CA GLU A 337 -33.80 -6.07 -21.49
C GLU A 337 -34.08 -4.72 -20.82
N TYR A 338 -34.19 -4.72 -19.48
CA TYR A 338 -34.21 -3.50 -18.66
C TYR A 338 -33.83 -3.82 -17.22
N PHE A 339 -33.23 -2.86 -16.53
CA PHE A 339 -33.08 -2.86 -15.07
C PHE A 339 -33.27 -1.43 -14.56
N ASP A 340 -34.33 -1.21 -13.79
CA ASP A 340 -34.71 0.11 -13.29
C ASP A 340 -34.71 0.14 -11.76
N ILE A 341 -34.24 1.25 -11.20
CA ILE A 341 -34.39 1.65 -9.80
C ILE A 341 -35.52 2.67 -9.70
N ILE A 342 -36.44 2.45 -8.76
CA ILE A 342 -37.71 3.15 -8.67
C ILE A 342 -37.89 3.68 -7.24
N ASN A 343 -38.32 4.93 -7.11
CA ASN A 343 -38.68 5.51 -5.80
C ASN A 343 -40.06 5.05 -5.31
N LYS A 344 -40.37 5.36 -4.04
CA LYS A 344 -41.68 5.05 -3.43
C LYS A 344 -42.92 5.60 -4.16
N ASN A 345 -42.75 6.59 -5.03
CA ASN A 345 -43.83 7.19 -5.81
C ASN A 345 -43.95 6.59 -7.22
N GLY A 346 -43.18 5.54 -7.55
CA GLY A 346 -43.19 4.90 -8.87
C GLY A 346 -42.32 5.59 -9.93
N GLY A 347 -41.57 6.63 -9.57
CA GLY A 347 -40.67 7.32 -10.50
C GLY A 347 -39.35 6.60 -10.68
N ILE A 348 -38.93 6.40 -11.94
CA ILE A 348 -37.62 5.84 -12.29
C ILE A 348 -36.51 6.82 -11.89
N MET A 349 -35.55 6.33 -11.11
CA MET A 349 -34.39 7.08 -10.64
C MET A 349 -33.14 6.76 -11.43
N ALA A 350 -32.96 5.50 -11.79
CA ALA A 350 -31.86 5.01 -12.62
C ALA A 350 -32.36 3.87 -13.52
N SER A 351 -31.81 3.79 -14.72
CA SER A 351 -32.04 2.70 -15.68
C SER A 351 -30.69 2.24 -16.18
N PHE A 352 -30.52 0.92 -16.27
CA PHE A 352 -29.25 0.29 -16.61
C PHE A 352 -29.35 -0.48 -17.92
N SER A 353 -28.23 -0.50 -18.64
CA SER A 353 -28.10 -1.18 -19.94
C SER A 353 -27.18 -2.39 -19.88
N SER A 354 -26.41 -2.54 -18.81
CA SER A 354 -25.57 -3.71 -18.53
C SER A 354 -25.96 -4.34 -17.19
N ALA A 355 -25.85 -5.67 -17.13
CA ALA A 355 -26.05 -6.41 -15.88
C ALA A 355 -24.96 -6.11 -14.83
N THR A 356 -23.83 -5.55 -15.25
CA THR A 356 -22.74 -5.12 -14.37
C THR A 356 -22.92 -3.71 -13.83
N ASP A 357 -23.88 -2.93 -14.35
CA ASP A 357 -24.13 -1.58 -13.88
C ASP A 357 -24.69 -1.60 -12.45
N GLN A 358 -24.33 -0.59 -11.67
CA GLN A 358 -24.75 -0.48 -10.26
C GLN A 358 -25.13 0.95 -9.89
N TRP A 359 -26.04 1.08 -8.93
CA TRP A 359 -26.48 2.36 -8.39
C TRP A 359 -25.72 2.72 -7.11
N ASN A 360 -25.13 3.90 -7.06
CA ASN A 360 -24.39 4.41 -5.90
C ASN A 360 -25.25 5.26 -4.93
N GLY A 361 -26.58 5.25 -5.09
CA GLY A 361 -27.48 6.05 -4.24
C GLY A 361 -27.56 7.54 -4.58
N TYR A 362 -27.03 7.99 -5.73
CA TYR A 362 -27.22 9.35 -6.23
C TYR A 362 -28.34 9.45 -7.26
N TRP A 363 -29.10 10.54 -7.22
CA TRP A 363 -30.12 10.87 -8.20
C TRP A 363 -30.07 12.35 -8.56
N LYS A 364 -29.86 12.65 -9.85
CA LYS A 364 -29.74 14.02 -10.38
C LYS A 364 -28.69 14.86 -9.63
N GLY A 365 -27.53 14.25 -9.35
CA GLY A 365 -26.43 14.88 -8.62
C GLY A 365 -26.68 15.10 -7.13
N LYS A 366 -27.84 14.65 -6.61
CA LYS A 366 -28.16 14.71 -5.18
C LYS A 366 -28.13 13.32 -4.58
N ILE A 367 -27.72 13.31 -3.33
CA ILE A 367 -27.74 12.16 -2.44
C ILE A 367 -29.20 11.74 -2.22
N ALA A 368 -29.55 10.48 -2.52
CA ALA A 368 -30.92 9.97 -2.32
C ALA A 368 -31.22 9.74 -0.83
N GLU A 369 -32.44 9.98 -0.37
CA GLU A 369 -32.80 9.86 1.04
C GLU A 369 -32.75 8.40 1.53
N PRO A 370 -32.34 8.12 2.79
CA PRO A 370 -32.47 6.78 3.36
C PRO A 370 -33.92 6.27 3.31
N GLY A 371 -34.11 4.99 3.04
CA GLY A 371 -35.43 4.37 3.01
C GLY A 371 -35.59 3.24 2.00
N ASN A 372 -36.85 2.84 1.79
CA ASN A 372 -37.22 1.78 0.86
C ASN A 372 -37.27 2.28 -0.58
N TYR A 373 -36.57 1.55 -1.45
CA TYR A 373 -36.58 1.70 -2.90
C TYR A 373 -36.99 0.38 -3.54
N PHE A 374 -37.37 0.45 -4.81
CA PHE A 374 -37.87 -0.69 -5.57
C PHE A 374 -37.01 -0.90 -6.81
N TYR A 375 -36.98 -2.12 -7.30
CA TYR A 375 -36.38 -2.43 -8.59
C TYR A 375 -37.30 -3.31 -9.42
N ARG A 376 -37.12 -3.23 -10.74
CA ARG A 376 -37.61 -4.23 -11.69
C ARG A 376 -36.50 -4.56 -12.67
N VAL A 377 -36.46 -5.81 -13.10
CA VAL A 377 -35.46 -6.31 -14.04
C VAL A 377 -36.06 -7.37 -14.94
N SER A 378 -35.82 -7.26 -16.24
CA SER A 378 -36.05 -8.32 -17.22
C SER A 378 -34.74 -8.69 -17.91
N TYR A 379 -34.48 -9.99 -18.01
CA TYR A 379 -33.24 -10.52 -18.56
C TYR A 379 -33.45 -11.85 -19.25
N GLN A 380 -32.56 -12.17 -20.18
CA GLN A 380 -32.45 -13.49 -20.79
C GLN A 380 -31.36 -14.30 -20.09
N CYS A 381 -31.66 -15.57 -19.83
CA CYS A 381 -30.73 -16.56 -19.31
C CYS A 381 -31.07 -17.92 -19.94
N GLN A 382 -30.07 -18.61 -20.49
CA GLN A 382 -30.24 -19.85 -21.25
C GLN A 382 -31.33 -19.73 -22.33
N ASN A 383 -31.32 -18.60 -23.07
CA ASN A 383 -32.31 -18.26 -24.10
C ASN A 383 -33.79 -18.17 -23.63
N LYS A 384 -34.04 -18.01 -22.33
CA LYS A 384 -35.38 -17.77 -21.77
C LYS A 384 -35.44 -16.42 -21.08
N GLU A 385 -36.58 -15.74 -21.21
CA GLU A 385 -36.82 -14.47 -20.52
C GLU A 385 -37.31 -14.70 -19.10
N TYR A 386 -36.75 -13.94 -18.16
CA TYR A 386 -37.10 -13.92 -16.75
C TYR A 386 -37.37 -12.49 -16.30
N THR A 387 -38.34 -12.33 -15.41
CA THR A 387 -38.66 -11.05 -14.79
C THR A 387 -38.60 -11.16 -13.28
N ARG A 388 -38.03 -10.14 -12.63
CA ARG A 388 -37.95 -10.01 -11.18
C ARG A 388 -38.28 -8.58 -10.78
N GLN A 389 -38.94 -8.44 -9.65
CA GLN A 389 -39.17 -7.15 -9.00
C GLN A 389 -39.05 -7.35 -7.49
N GLY A 390 -38.64 -6.31 -6.79
CA GLY A 390 -38.45 -6.36 -5.35
C GLY A 390 -38.18 -5.00 -4.75
N SER A 391 -37.88 -5.00 -3.47
CA SER A 391 -37.51 -3.80 -2.72
C SER A 391 -36.17 -4.00 -2.02
N PHE A 392 -35.47 -2.89 -1.79
CA PHE A 392 -34.25 -2.85 -1.01
C PHE A 392 -34.22 -1.60 -0.14
N PHE A 393 -33.41 -1.63 0.90
CA PHE A 393 -33.24 -0.52 1.83
C PHE A 393 -31.93 0.22 1.57
N LEU A 394 -32.00 1.54 1.39
CA LEU A 394 -30.84 2.43 1.36
C LEU A 394 -30.59 2.95 2.78
N LEU A 395 -29.43 2.62 3.34
CA LEU A 395 -28.95 3.12 4.64
C LEU A 395 -27.91 4.23 4.43
N ARG A 396 -27.66 5.04 5.47
CA ARG A 396 -26.51 5.94 5.58
C ARG A 396 -26.02 6.04 7.01
#